data_AF-A0A2M8FQH0-F1
#
_entry.id   AF-A0A2M8FQH0-F1
#
_cell.length_a   1.000
_cell.length_b   1.000
_cell.length_c   1.000
_cell.angle_alpha   90.00
_cell.angle_beta   90.00
_cell.angle_gamma   90.00
#
_symmetry.space_group_name_H-M   'P 1'
#
loop_
_entity.id
_entity.type
_entity.pdbx_description
1 polymer ?
#
loop_
_entity_poly.entity_id
_entity_poly.type
_entity_poly.pdbx_seq_one_letter_code
_entity_poly.pdbx_strand_id
1 'polypeptide(L)'
;MKYTLTLAIVLFSSFLKSQNSDVAVIDDAIKITPDERVENMQFGWSVDVQNDFIFVGAPIYSNKINHELGCVFIYKRKDSGFTETHRLTPSILENNRSYGRNVKIYNDLFVVSEGGKTTITSPNKSNMKDKNNSAVYGSIDVMLPLNLLKGKNMKISTIVHKDTKKDVGFAGKIDVSGEFLITSLPFYPNENLTSGKVVVYKQVKETQFKLFMEIIPPENTFYFGQSVAIFGNDIIVGASDEAFIYNISKADSTIKFVTNLKQKNSKNFGGEVAIVNNYAFVTNKNSIPPYFGSNIPETDSIFSMFIANENGGASMVLIPNDVVEKEKNGVSDELFRQEAIPVYDSISAYKQLEFSEEVIVYKKNNNNVWKYHQTLYSNRRTPFEFFGNSIDAKDSICVVGAFSSPITYEFNNANAYAGAAFVFELQKDGFWKLTKKLIPKKREYWTKFGFSVATDGKSVVVGSRFDNTDKNYDAHLNDAGAVYFYPLK
;
A
#
# COMPACT_ATOMS: atom_id res chain seq x y z
N MET A 1 -42.02 -26.11 9.85
CA MET A 1 -41.16 -25.19 9.06
C MET A 1 -40.06 -24.49 9.89
N LYS A 2 -39.63 -25.03 11.05
CA LYS A 2 -38.54 -24.48 11.89
C LYS A 2 -37.27 -25.34 11.95
N TYR A 3 -37.31 -26.58 11.43
CA TYR A 3 -36.19 -27.52 11.51
C TYR A 3 -35.26 -27.51 10.28
N THR A 4 -35.69 -26.94 9.15
CA THR A 4 -34.89 -26.84 7.92
C THR A 4 -33.84 -25.72 7.95
N LEU A 5 -34.09 -24.66 8.75
CA LEU A 5 -33.18 -23.51 8.85
C LEU A 5 -31.97 -23.81 9.76
N THR A 6 -32.17 -24.58 10.83
CA THR A 6 -31.10 -24.94 11.78
C THR A 6 -30.09 -25.91 11.18
N LEU A 7 -30.53 -26.84 10.32
CA LEU A 7 -29.65 -27.79 9.64
C LEU A 7 -28.77 -27.10 8.58
N ALA A 8 -29.29 -26.08 7.88
CA ALA A 8 -28.54 -25.26 6.94
C ALA A 8 -27.43 -24.44 7.62
N ILE A 9 -27.68 -23.93 8.85
CA ILE A 9 -26.69 -23.16 9.63
C ILE A 9 -25.55 -24.06 10.16
N VAL A 10 -25.85 -25.29 10.57
CA VAL A 10 -24.83 -26.26 10.99
C VAL A 10 -23.99 -26.73 9.79
N LEU A 11 -24.60 -26.95 8.63
CA LEU A 11 -23.88 -27.30 7.41
C LEU A 11 -23.01 -26.14 6.89
N PHE A 12 -23.50 -24.89 6.91
CA PHE A 12 -22.72 -23.71 6.49
C PHE A 12 -21.56 -23.38 7.45
N SER A 13 -21.74 -23.54 8.75
CA SER A 13 -20.66 -23.37 9.75
C SER A 13 -19.62 -24.49 9.71
N SER A 14 -20.03 -25.72 9.38
CA SER A 14 -19.09 -26.83 9.12
C SER A 14 -18.30 -26.63 7.82
N PHE A 15 -18.93 -26.06 6.78
CA PHE A 15 -18.29 -25.73 5.51
C PHE A 15 -17.23 -24.61 5.68
N LEU A 16 -17.53 -23.57 6.48
CA LEU A 16 -16.59 -22.50 6.85
C LEU A 16 -15.46 -22.99 7.77
N LYS A 17 -15.70 -23.99 8.63
CA LYS A 17 -14.62 -24.65 9.41
C LYS A 17 -13.71 -25.49 8.50
N SER A 18 -14.24 -26.12 7.46
CA SER A 18 -13.48 -27.01 6.57
C SER A 18 -12.57 -26.30 5.56
N GLN A 19 -12.77 -25.00 5.28
CA GLN A 19 -11.86 -24.24 4.41
C GLN A 19 -10.75 -23.48 5.14
N ASN A 20 -10.80 -23.43 6.49
CA ASN A 20 -9.95 -22.55 7.30
C ASN A 20 -8.89 -23.27 8.14
N SER A 21 -8.68 -24.57 7.96
CA SER A 21 -7.64 -25.35 8.67
C SER A 21 -6.26 -25.32 8.02
N ASP A 22 -6.12 -24.79 6.79
CA ASP A 22 -4.94 -25.06 5.94
C ASP A 22 -4.05 -23.82 5.67
N VAL A 23 -4.36 -22.65 6.26
CA VAL A 23 -3.53 -21.44 6.08
C VAL A 23 -2.42 -21.43 7.12
N ALA A 24 -1.16 -21.54 6.66
CA ALA A 24 -0.01 -21.49 7.56
C ALA A 24 0.19 -20.07 8.09
N VAL A 25 0.31 -19.91 9.40
CA VAL A 25 0.73 -18.64 10.02
C VAL A 25 2.25 -18.67 10.16
N ILE A 26 2.93 -17.69 9.59
CA ILE A 26 4.39 -17.60 9.52
C ILE A 26 4.84 -16.38 10.32
N ASP A 27 5.67 -16.59 11.33
CA ASP A 27 6.14 -15.56 12.28
C ASP A 27 7.67 -15.50 12.46
N ASP A 28 8.43 -16.28 11.69
CA ASP A 28 9.89 -16.42 11.75
C ASP A 28 10.63 -15.48 10.79
N ALA A 29 10.07 -14.30 10.57
CA ALA A 29 10.61 -13.27 9.69
C ALA A 29 12.03 -12.82 10.07
N ILE A 30 12.84 -12.50 9.06
CA ILE A 30 14.05 -11.70 9.27
C ILE A 30 13.62 -10.24 9.37
N LYS A 31 13.66 -9.66 10.57
CA LYS A 31 13.42 -8.23 10.79
C LYS A 31 14.64 -7.41 10.40
N ILE A 32 14.43 -6.37 9.62
CA ILE A 32 15.46 -5.46 9.11
C ILE A 32 15.08 -4.05 9.54
N THR A 33 16.04 -3.36 10.14
CA THR A 33 15.96 -1.95 10.53
C THR A 33 17.21 -1.23 10.02
N PRO A 34 17.15 0.08 9.76
CA PRO A 34 18.34 0.86 9.41
C PRO A 34 19.41 0.79 10.49
N ASP A 35 20.69 0.77 10.09
CA ASP A 35 21.83 0.76 11.02
C ASP A 35 21.83 2.03 11.89
N GLU A 36 21.42 3.15 11.28
CA GLU A 36 21.17 4.41 11.97
C GLU A 36 19.66 4.68 11.96
N ARG A 37 19.01 4.33 13.08
CA ARG A 37 17.58 4.60 13.28
C ARG A 37 17.37 6.06 13.65
N VAL A 38 16.38 6.69 13.04
CA VAL A 38 15.96 8.07 13.30
C VAL A 38 14.47 8.08 13.63
N GLU A 39 14.08 8.89 14.61
CA GLU A 39 12.67 9.05 14.99
C GLU A 39 11.84 9.56 13.81
N ASN A 40 10.62 9.06 13.66
CA ASN A 40 9.67 9.45 12.61
C ASN A 40 10.12 9.25 11.17
N MET A 41 11.22 8.53 10.90
CA MET A 41 11.70 8.33 9.53
C MET A 41 10.77 7.45 8.67
N GLN A 42 9.93 6.65 9.32
CA GLN A 42 8.94 5.76 8.71
C GLN A 42 9.54 4.80 7.68
N PHE A 43 10.66 4.17 8.04
CA PHE A 43 11.29 3.12 7.25
C PHE A 43 10.32 1.98 6.97
N GLY A 44 10.21 1.55 5.72
CA GLY A 44 9.22 0.56 5.29
C GLY A 44 7.95 1.18 4.71
N TRP A 45 7.94 2.50 4.46
CA TRP A 45 6.85 3.17 3.76
C TRP A 45 6.59 2.57 2.37
N SER A 46 7.66 2.38 1.59
CA SER A 46 7.63 1.67 0.31
C SER A 46 8.71 0.60 0.31
N VAL A 47 8.43 -0.53 -0.33
CA VAL A 47 9.37 -1.64 -0.44
C VAL A 47 9.34 -2.22 -1.85
N ASP A 48 10.47 -2.75 -2.28
CA ASP A 48 10.54 -3.65 -3.42
C ASP A 48 11.67 -4.67 -3.22
N VAL A 49 11.58 -5.82 -3.88
CA VAL A 49 12.52 -6.93 -3.70
C VAL A 49 12.84 -7.58 -5.04
N GLN A 50 14.12 -7.86 -5.27
CA GLN A 50 14.54 -8.65 -6.41
C GLN A 50 15.82 -9.40 -6.09
N ASN A 51 15.78 -10.72 -6.28
CA ASN A 51 16.91 -11.60 -5.97
C ASN A 51 17.35 -11.43 -4.51
N ASP A 52 18.62 -11.09 -4.28
CA ASP A 52 19.18 -10.88 -2.96
C ASP A 52 19.05 -9.43 -2.47
N PHE A 53 18.34 -8.55 -3.17
CA PHE A 53 18.24 -7.13 -2.82
C PHE A 53 16.86 -6.74 -2.32
N ILE A 54 16.84 -5.94 -1.26
CA ILE A 54 15.65 -5.28 -0.73
C ILE A 54 15.87 -3.77 -0.80
N PHE A 55 14.86 -3.07 -1.30
CA PHE A 55 14.83 -1.62 -1.38
C PHE A 55 13.75 -1.10 -0.44
N VAL A 56 14.09 -0.10 0.37
CA VAL A 56 13.18 0.41 1.40
C VAL A 56 13.16 1.93 1.41
N GLY A 57 11.99 2.52 1.20
CA GLY A 57 11.77 3.95 1.32
C GLY A 57 11.49 4.39 2.76
N ALA A 58 11.99 5.57 3.10
CA ALA A 58 11.79 6.29 4.35
C ALA A 58 11.57 7.80 4.05
N PRO A 59 10.40 8.19 3.53
CA PRO A 59 10.18 9.52 2.95
C PRO A 59 10.18 10.67 3.94
N ILE A 60 10.13 10.39 5.25
CA ILE A 60 10.15 11.40 6.31
C ILE A 60 11.53 11.42 7.01
N TYR A 61 12.50 10.65 6.51
CA TYR A 61 13.87 10.70 7.01
C TYR A 61 14.43 12.13 6.96
N SER A 62 14.95 12.57 8.09
CA SER A 62 15.60 13.87 8.30
C SER A 62 16.95 13.61 8.97
N ASN A 63 18.04 14.08 8.35
CA ASN A 63 19.32 14.10 9.04
C ASN A 63 19.42 15.44 9.81
N LYS A 64 20.15 15.48 10.93
CA LYS A 64 20.24 16.66 11.82
C LYS A 64 20.70 17.98 11.15
N ILE A 65 21.08 17.93 9.87
CA ILE A 65 21.63 19.04 9.08
C ILE A 65 20.60 19.54 8.04
N ASN A 66 19.68 18.70 7.55
CA ASN A 66 18.74 19.02 6.48
C ASN A 66 17.29 18.63 6.84
N HIS A 67 16.35 19.56 6.67
CA HIS A 67 14.90 19.35 6.86
C HIS A 67 14.34 18.30 5.86
N GLU A 68 13.63 17.28 6.36
CA GLU A 68 12.75 16.32 5.64
C GLU A 68 13.06 16.12 4.14
N LEU A 69 14.13 15.36 3.84
CA LEU A 69 14.54 15.07 2.46
C LEU A 69 14.18 13.65 2.00
N GLY A 70 13.76 12.77 2.92
CA GLY A 70 13.48 11.37 2.61
C GLY A 70 14.74 10.58 2.22
N CYS A 71 14.61 9.25 2.18
CA CYS A 71 15.72 8.36 1.93
C CYS A 71 15.27 7.02 1.34
N VAL A 72 16.16 6.34 0.61
CA VAL A 72 16.01 4.94 0.22
C VAL A 72 17.22 4.14 0.69
N PHE A 73 16.95 3.01 1.34
CA PHE A 73 17.96 2.07 1.82
C PHE A 73 17.98 0.84 0.90
N ILE A 74 19.17 0.35 0.61
CA ILE A 74 19.37 -0.86 -0.21
C ILE A 74 20.11 -1.90 0.61
N TYR A 75 19.45 -3.01 0.87
CA TYR A 75 20.02 -4.14 1.58
C TYR A 75 20.36 -5.26 0.61
N LYS A 76 21.47 -5.94 0.88
CA LYS A 76 21.86 -7.17 0.18
C LYS A 76 21.87 -8.34 1.14
N ARG A 77 21.30 -9.46 0.72
CA ARG A 77 21.33 -10.72 1.46
C ARG A 77 22.77 -11.22 1.62
N LYS A 78 23.06 -11.75 2.80
CA LYS A 78 24.31 -12.41 3.21
C LYS A 78 23.96 -13.72 3.94
N ASP A 79 24.97 -14.53 4.23
CA ASP A 79 24.80 -15.86 4.83
C ASP A 79 23.97 -15.85 6.13
N SER A 80 24.05 -14.76 6.92
CA SER A 80 23.37 -14.63 8.22
C SER A 80 22.31 -13.52 8.27
N GLY A 81 21.81 -13.02 7.13
CA GLY A 81 20.77 -11.98 7.11
C GLY A 81 20.94 -10.95 5.98
N PHE A 82 20.79 -9.67 6.31
CA PHE A 82 20.88 -8.57 5.36
C PHE A 82 21.84 -7.49 5.86
N THR A 83 22.55 -6.84 4.93
CA THR A 83 23.46 -5.73 5.22
C THR A 83 23.06 -4.52 4.38
N GLU A 84 22.98 -3.33 4.99
CA GLU A 84 22.82 -2.07 4.27
C GLU A 84 24.05 -1.86 3.39
N THR A 85 23.84 -1.81 2.07
CA THR A 85 24.93 -1.61 1.09
C THR A 85 24.99 -0.16 0.62
N HIS A 86 23.83 0.49 0.51
CA HIS A 86 23.71 1.84 0.01
C HIS A 86 22.56 2.56 0.70
N ARG A 87 22.74 3.88 0.80
CA ARG A 87 21.74 4.83 1.27
C ARG A 87 21.65 5.98 0.27
N LEU A 88 20.46 6.18 -0.27
CA LEU A 88 20.18 7.19 -1.29
C LEU A 88 19.40 8.34 -0.69
N THR A 89 19.83 9.55 -1.01
CA THR A 89 19.18 10.80 -0.64
C THR A 89 19.00 11.65 -1.91
N PRO A 90 18.01 12.55 -1.97
CA PRO A 90 17.80 13.37 -3.15
C PRO A 90 19.04 14.22 -3.44
N SER A 91 19.33 14.42 -4.73
CA SER A 91 20.51 15.18 -5.18
C SER A 91 20.39 16.69 -5.01
N ILE A 92 19.17 17.21 -4.82
CA ILE A 92 18.88 18.64 -4.71
C ILE A 92 18.29 18.86 -3.31
N LEU A 93 18.96 19.69 -2.50
CA LEU A 93 18.58 20.07 -1.13
C LEU A 93 17.44 21.09 -1.12
N GLU A 94 16.43 20.92 -1.96
CA GLU A 94 15.22 21.72 -1.87
C GLU A 94 14.35 21.15 -0.74
N ASN A 95 14.05 21.98 0.26
CA ASN A 95 13.27 21.60 1.44
C ASN A 95 11.95 20.91 1.05
N ASN A 96 11.50 19.96 1.90
CA ASN A 96 10.17 19.34 1.89
C ASN A 96 9.87 18.39 0.72
N ARG A 97 10.74 17.41 0.50
CA ARG A 97 10.55 16.42 -0.55
C ARG A 97 10.57 15.00 0.02
N SER A 98 9.48 14.27 -0.17
CA SER A 98 9.28 12.89 0.31
C SER A 98 10.01 11.88 -0.58
N TYR A 99 11.34 11.95 -0.63
CA TYR A 99 12.15 11.02 -1.42
C TYR A 99 12.04 9.58 -0.90
N GLY A 100 11.86 8.60 -1.79
CA GLY A 100 11.57 7.23 -1.38
C GLY A 100 10.09 6.98 -1.09
N ARG A 101 9.20 7.88 -1.54
CA ARG A 101 7.74 7.67 -1.46
C ARG A 101 7.31 6.38 -2.17
N ASN A 102 7.91 6.09 -3.32
CA ASN A 102 7.77 4.83 -4.05
C ASN A 102 9.17 4.40 -4.51
N VAL A 103 9.44 3.10 -4.43
CA VAL A 103 10.64 2.48 -4.98
C VAL A 103 10.21 1.28 -5.81
N LYS A 104 10.77 1.14 -7.01
CA LYS A 104 10.52 -0.01 -7.89
C LYS A 104 11.79 -0.50 -8.56
N ILE A 105 11.96 -1.81 -8.68
CA ILE A 105 13.06 -2.51 -9.35
C ILE A 105 12.50 -3.46 -10.42
N TYR A 106 13.08 -3.39 -11.61
CA TYR A 106 12.86 -4.39 -12.67
C TYR A 106 14.19 -4.65 -13.38
N ASN A 107 14.68 -5.89 -13.26
CA ASN A 107 16.03 -6.28 -13.70
C ASN A 107 17.09 -5.33 -13.10
N ASP A 108 17.85 -4.62 -13.93
CA ASP A 108 18.86 -3.67 -13.46
C ASP A 108 18.33 -2.25 -13.32
N LEU A 109 17.09 -1.98 -13.72
CA LEU A 109 16.48 -0.67 -13.61
C LEU A 109 15.78 -0.54 -12.26
N PHE A 110 16.23 0.39 -11.42
CA PHE A 110 15.43 0.83 -10.29
C PHE A 110 15.17 2.33 -10.34
N VAL A 111 14.01 2.70 -9.82
CA VAL A 111 13.48 4.05 -9.84
C VAL A 111 12.97 4.43 -8.47
N VAL A 112 13.14 5.70 -8.12
CA VAL A 112 12.71 6.27 -6.85
C VAL A 112 11.90 7.51 -7.13
N SER A 113 10.68 7.58 -6.59
CA SER A 113 9.89 8.81 -6.68
C SER A 113 10.16 9.73 -5.49
N GLU A 114 10.05 11.02 -5.79
CA GLU A 114 10.04 12.12 -4.84
C GLU A 114 8.65 12.78 -4.88
N GLY A 115 7.97 12.85 -3.74
CA GLY A 115 6.70 13.57 -3.63
C GLY A 115 6.90 14.97 -3.05
N GLY A 116 6.37 16.01 -3.71
CA GLY A 116 6.32 17.35 -3.10
C GLY A 116 5.35 17.38 -1.92
N LYS A 117 5.71 18.08 -0.83
CA LYS A 117 4.79 18.33 0.30
C LYS A 117 3.66 19.25 -0.14
N THR A 118 2.43 18.77 0.02
CA THR A 118 1.20 19.57 -0.07
C THR A 118 1.07 20.47 1.16
N THR A 119 1.18 21.78 1.02
CA THR A 119 0.47 22.71 1.90
C THR A 119 -0.97 22.81 1.40
N ILE A 120 -1.81 21.84 1.75
CA ILE A 120 -3.26 22.00 1.60
C ILE A 120 -3.68 22.96 2.71
N THR A 121 -3.77 24.26 2.41
CA THR A 121 -4.78 25.05 3.09
C THR A 121 -6.11 24.54 2.54
N SER A 122 -6.97 24.04 3.43
CA SER A 122 -8.27 23.52 3.05
C SER A 122 -8.97 24.48 2.10
N PRO A 123 -9.58 24.00 0.99
CA PRO A 123 -10.39 24.86 0.16
C PRO A 123 -11.62 25.25 0.97
N ASN A 124 -11.54 26.36 1.70
CA ASN A 124 -12.73 27.10 2.09
C ASN A 124 -13.46 27.40 0.79
N LYS A 125 -14.70 26.89 0.67
CA LYS A 125 -15.57 26.93 -0.51
C LYS A 125 -15.84 28.33 -1.11
N SER A 126 -15.21 29.39 -0.61
CA SER A 126 -15.49 30.77 -0.99
C SER A 126 -14.43 31.45 -1.87
N ASN A 127 -13.17 30.99 -1.97
CA ASN A 127 -12.14 31.76 -2.70
C ASN A 127 -11.24 30.92 -3.62
N MET A 128 -11.75 30.54 -4.80
CA MET A 128 -10.91 30.14 -5.97
C MET A 128 -10.19 31.35 -6.61
N LYS A 129 -9.52 32.20 -5.81
CA LYS A 129 -8.82 33.40 -6.33
C LYS A 129 -7.43 33.65 -5.74
N ASP A 130 -6.94 32.84 -4.81
CA ASP A 130 -5.55 32.97 -4.35
C ASP A 130 -4.58 32.37 -5.37
N LYS A 131 -3.94 33.27 -6.12
CA LYS A 131 -2.95 32.99 -7.18
C LYS A 131 -1.55 32.57 -6.65
N ASN A 132 -1.42 32.28 -5.36
CA ASN A 132 -0.15 31.86 -4.74
C ASN A 132 -0.14 30.35 -4.41
N ASN A 133 -0.70 29.52 -5.29
CA ASN A 133 -0.67 28.07 -5.13
C ASN A 133 0.77 27.55 -5.29
N SER A 134 1.35 27.09 -4.19
CA SER A 134 2.62 26.37 -4.18
C SER A 134 2.44 25.08 -4.99
N ALA A 135 3.06 25.00 -6.16
CA ALA A 135 2.98 23.82 -7.01
C ALA A 135 3.69 22.64 -6.34
N VAL A 136 3.02 21.50 -6.27
CA VAL A 136 3.56 20.24 -5.78
C VAL A 136 4.40 19.65 -6.89
N TYR A 137 5.72 19.76 -6.81
CA TYR A 137 6.61 19.14 -7.79
C TYR A 137 6.96 17.72 -7.32
N GLY A 138 6.63 16.73 -8.15
CA GLY A 138 7.16 15.38 -8.01
C GLY A 138 8.34 15.17 -8.94
N SER A 139 9.16 14.16 -8.66
CA SER A 139 10.20 13.72 -9.59
C SER A 139 10.40 12.20 -9.52
N ILE A 140 11.02 11.63 -10.55
CA ILE A 140 11.45 10.23 -10.55
C ILE A 140 12.93 10.19 -10.87
N ASP A 141 13.73 9.74 -9.92
CA ASP A 141 15.14 9.47 -10.17
C ASP A 141 15.30 8.06 -10.75
N VAL A 142 16.00 7.99 -11.88
CA VAL A 142 16.42 6.75 -12.55
C VAL A 142 17.84 6.45 -12.15
N MET A 143 18.09 5.21 -11.73
CA MET A 143 19.32 4.86 -11.01
C MET A 143 20.19 3.86 -11.76
N LEU A 144 21.48 3.85 -11.42
CA LEU A 144 22.49 2.95 -12.00
C LEU A 144 22.11 1.48 -11.77
N PRO A 145 22.39 0.61 -12.76
CA PRO A 145 22.36 -0.84 -12.57
C PRO A 145 23.04 -1.30 -11.29
N LEU A 146 22.45 -2.30 -10.62
CA LEU A 146 22.93 -2.81 -9.32
C LEU A 146 24.36 -3.38 -9.37
N ASN A 147 24.77 -3.89 -10.51
CA ASN A 147 26.13 -4.37 -10.77
C ASN A 147 27.15 -3.24 -10.98
N LEU A 148 26.69 -2.02 -11.28
CA LEU A 148 27.52 -0.84 -11.51
C LEU A 148 27.60 0.09 -10.29
N LEU A 149 27.01 -0.32 -9.16
CA LEU A 149 26.99 0.49 -7.94
C LEU A 149 28.40 0.72 -7.40
N LYS A 150 28.85 1.97 -7.48
CA LYS A 150 30.11 2.45 -6.88
C LYS A 150 29.87 3.79 -6.20
N GLY A 151 30.03 3.84 -4.88
CA GLY A 151 29.94 5.09 -4.11
C GLY A 151 28.51 5.62 -3.93
N LYS A 152 28.39 6.90 -3.53
CA LYS A 152 27.12 7.50 -3.05
C LYS A 152 26.24 8.11 -4.15
N ASN A 153 26.77 8.42 -5.34
CA ASN A 153 25.99 9.06 -6.41
C ASN A 153 25.56 8.03 -7.45
N MET A 154 24.38 7.46 -7.24
CA MET A 154 23.82 6.36 -8.05
C MET A 154 22.79 6.83 -9.07
N LYS A 155 22.47 8.13 -9.09
CA LYS A 155 21.47 8.70 -9.98
C LYS A 155 22.03 8.89 -11.38
N ILE A 156 21.30 8.42 -12.39
CA ILE A 156 21.64 8.63 -13.80
C ILE A 156 20.91 9.83 -14.39
N SER A 157 19.60 9.91 -14.13
CA SER A 157 18.76 10.99 -14.62
C SER A 157 17.58 11.22 -13.69
N THR A 158 16.96 12.38 -13.82
CA THR A 158 15.71 12.72 -13.13
C THR A 158 14.67 13.00 -14.19
N ILE A 159 13.51 12.37 -14.05
CA ILE A 159 12.32 12.62 -14.85
C ILE A 159 11.44 13.58 -14.08
N VAL A 160 11.10 14.69 -14.72
CA VAL A 160 10.14 15.69 -14.23
C VAL A 160 9.04 15.89 -15.26
N HIS A 161 7.84 16.22 -14.80
CA HIS A 161 6.76 16.59 -15.70
C HIS A 161 7.02 17.98 -16.29
N LYS A 162 6.68 18.17 -17.57
CA LYS A 162 7.01 19.42 -18.29
C LYS A 162 6.06 20.58 -17.98
N ASP A 163 4.81 20.29 -17.63
CA ASP A 163 3.81 21.32 -17.30
C ASP A 163 3.78 21.53 -15.79
N THR A 164 4.62 22.45 -15.32
CA THR A 164 4.78 22.83 -13.91
C THR A 164 3.54 23.48 -13.30
N LYS A 165 2.60 23.99 -14.12
CA LYS A 165 1.38 24.64 -13.63
C LYS A 165 0.27 23.65 -13.31
N LYS A 166 0.32 22.44 -13.89
CA LYS A 166 -0.66 21.36 -13.68
C LYS A 166 -0.07 20.14 -12.99
N ASP A 167 1.16 20.23 -12.48
CA ASP A 167 1.96 19.11 -11.98
C ASP A 167 1.49 18.50 -10.64
N VAL A 168 0.22 18.70 -10.26
CA VAL A 168 -0.27 18.32 -8.94
C VAL A 168 -0.25 16.79 -8.80
N GLY A 169 0.71 16.29 -8.03
CA GLY A 169 0.82 14.87 -7.67
C GLY A 169 1.60 13.99 -8.65
N PHE A 170 2.49 14.55 -9.49
CA PHE A 170 3.41 13.72 -10.27
C PHE A 170 4.25 12.78 -9.41
N ALA A 171 4.58 11.63 -9.99
CA ALA A 171 5.20 10.52 -9.29
C ALA A 171 4.36 10.01 -8.10
N GLY A 172 3.02 10.14 -8.18
CA GLY A 172 2.10 9.69 -7.14
C GLY A 172 2.22 8.18 -6.88
N LYS A 173 2.20 7.40 -7.96
CA LYS A 173 2.56 5.97 -8.00
C LYS A 173 3.40 5.71 -9.24
N ILE A 174 4.28 4.73 -9.17
CA ILE A 174 5.17 4.33 -10.26
C ILE A 174 5.20 2.81 -10.39
N ASP A 175 5.43 2.31 -11.60
CA ASP A 175 5.76 0.90 -11.84
C ASP A 175 6.63 0.74 -13.10
N VAL A 176 7.37 -0.35 -13.18
CA VAL A 176 8.33 -0.62 -14.26
C VAL A 176 8.20 -2.05 -14.80
N SER A 177 8.21 -2.18 -16.12
CA SER A 177 8.25 -3.49 -16.78
C SER A 177 8.91 -3.38 -18.15
N GLY A 178 9.99 -4.15 -18.33
CA GLY A 178 10.76 -4.15 -19.56
C GLY A 178 11.36 -2.77 -19.83
N GLU A 179 11.06 -2.22 -21.01
CA GLU A 179 11.50 -0.88 -21.42
C GLU A 179 10.56 0.26 -20.97
N PHE A 180 9.50 -0.05 -20.22
CA PHE A 180 8.48 0.92 -19.85
C PHE A 180 8.54 1.28 -18.36
N LEU A 181 8.47 2.58 -18.09
CA LEU A 181 8.21 3.17 -16.78
C LEU A 181 6.87 3.89 -16.86
N ILE A 182 5.97 3.60 -15.93
CA ILE A 182 4.70 4.31 -15.81
C ILE A 182 4.65 5.12 -14.52
N THR A 183 3.98 6.26 -14.56
CA THR A 183 3.76 7.10 -13.38
C THR A 183 2.41 7.80 -13.46
N SER A 184 1.86 8.16 -12.31
CA SER A 184 0.60 8.89 -12.22
C SER A 184 0.71 10.31 -11.70
N LEU A 185 -0.32 11.11 -12.05
CA LEU A 185 -0.65 12.42 -11.50
C LEU A 185 -2.14 12.38 -11.10
N PRO A 186 -2.52 11.75 -9.96
CA PRO A 186 -3.92 11.49 -9.62
C PRO A 186 -4.76 12.75 -9.41
N PHE A 187 -4.14 13.90 -9.17
CA PHE A 187 -4.82 15.18 -8.96
C PHE A 187 -4.73 16.11 -10.18
N TYR A 188 -4.21 15.62 -11.31
CA TYR A 188 -4.06 16.43 -12.52
C TYR A 188 -5.44 16.98 -12.97
N PRO A 189 -5.58 18.31 -13.14
CA PRO A 189 -6.85 18.93 -13.46
C PRO A 189 -7.19 18.79 -14.96
N ASN A 190 -8.35 18.18 -15.24
CA ASN A 190 -8.90 18.03 -16.58
C ASN A 190 -10.17 18.89 -16.73
N GLU A 191 -10.54 19.23 -17.98
CA GLU A 191 -11.60 20.21 -18.29
C GLU A 191 -13.03 19.74 -17.95
N ASN A 192 -13.24 18.45 -17.63
CA ASN A 192 -14.57 17.83 -17.52
C ASN A 192 -14.89 17.18 -16.14
N LEU A 193 -14.57 17.85 -15.03
CA LEU A 193 -14.78 17.31 -13.65
C LEU A 193 -14.01 16.00 -13.34
N THR A 194 -13.10 15.59 -14.23
CA THR A 194 -12.19 14.47 -14.00
C THR A 194 -10.91 14.94 -13.35
N SER A 195 -10.33 14.08 -12.52
CA SER A 195 -8.98 14.27 -12.00
C SER A 195 -8.15 13.04 -12.31
N GLY A 196 -6.91 13.28 -12.73
CA GLY A 196 -5.95 12.21 -12.94
C GLY A 196 -5.41 12.11 -14.36
N LYS A 197 -4.13 11.72 -14.42
CA LYS A 197 -3.40 11.39 -15.65
C LYS A 197 -2.39 10.29 -15.33
N VAL A 198 -2.13 9.41 -16.30
CA VAL A 198 -0.98 8.50 -16.28
C VAL A 198 -0.04 8.85 -17.42
N VAL A 199 1.26 8.80 -17.16
CA VAL A 199 2.30 9.07 -18.13
C VAL A 199 3.15 7.83 -18.28
N VAL A 200 3.34 7.40 -19.52
CA VAL A 200 4.18 6.26 -19.87
C VAL A 200 5.44 6.77 -20.53
N TYR A 201 6.57 6.35 -20.00
CA TYR A 201 7.89 6.60 -20.55
C TYR A 201 8.46 5.30 -21.13
N LYS A 202 9.17 5.43 -22.25
CA LYS A 202 9.88 4.34 -22.91
C LYS A 202 11.39 4.58 -22.82
N GLN A 203 12.12 3.55 -22.45
CA GLN A 203 13.57 3.52 -22.46
C GLN A 203 14.07 3.58 -23.90
N VAL A 204 14.94 4.55 -24.21
CA VAL A 204 15.52 4.74 -25.57
C VAL A 204 17.03 4.47 -25.61
N LYS A 205 17.68 4.50 -24.45
CA LYS A 205 19.05 4.03 -24.18
C LYS A 205 19.03 3.39 -22.80
N GLU A 206 20.07 2.64 -22.43
CA GLU A 206 20.17 1.94 -21.13
C GLU A 206 19.71 2.78 -19.93
N THR A 207 19.84 4.10 -19.98
CA THR A 207 19.58 4.97 -18.83
C THR A 207 18.68 6.17 -19.13
N GLN A 208 18.13 6.25 -20.35
CA GLN A 208 17.35 7.41 -20.79
C GLN A 208 15.92 7.00 -21.11
N PHE A 209 14.97 7.67 -20.45
CA PHE A 209 13.55 7.53 -20.68
C PHE A 209 13.01 8.74 -21.44
N LYS A 210 12.18 8.49 -22.46
CA LYS A 210 11.43 9.52 -23.18
C LYS A 210 9.95 9.30 -22.98
N LEU A 211 9.20 10.40 -22.92
CA LEU A 211 7.74 10.36 -22.94
C LEU A 211 7.30 9.54 -24.16
N PHE A 212 6.54 8.47 -23.89
CA PHE A 212 5.96 7.61 -24.92
C PHE A 212 4.52 8.01 -25.19
N MET A 213 3.69 8.08 -24.16
CA MET A 213 2.29 8.49 -24.28
C MET A 213 1.73 8.96 -22.93
N GLU A 214 0.75 9.86 -22.98
CA GLU A 214 -0.08 10.20 -21.84
C GLU A 214 -1.44 9.50 -21.96
N ILE A 215 -1.95 9.00 -20.84
CA ILE A 215 -3.23 8.33 -20.73
C ILE A 215 -4.13 9.20 -19.85
N ILE A 216 -5.29 9.52 -20.39
CA ILE A 216 -6.39 10.20 -19.68
C ILE A 216 -7.55 9.23 -19.53
N PRO A 217 -8.39 9.39 -18.49
CA PRO A 217 -9.58 8.55 -18.33
C PRO A 217 -10.52 8.74 -19.53
N PRO A 218 -11.15 7.66 -20.03
CA PRO A 218 -12.07 7.73 -21.18
C PRO A 218 -13.45 8.30 -20.80
N GLU A 219 -13.76 8.37 -19.52
CA GLU A 219 -15.04 8.82 -18.97
C GLU A 219 -14.83 9.68 -17.72
N ASN A 220 -15.92 10.13 -17.10
CA ASN A 220 -15.82 10.98 -15.90
C ASN A 220 -15.31 10.19 -14.69
N THR A 221 -14.02 10.31 -14.42
CA THR A 221 -13.32 9.53 -13.39
C THR A 221 -12.57 10.43 -12.41
N PHE A 222 -12.66 10.10 -11.11
CA PHE A 222 -11.92 10.77 -10.04
C PHE A 222 -10.68 9.97 -9.65
N TYR A 223 -9.58 10.70 -9.43
CA TYR A 223 -8.28 10.16 -9.01
C TYR A 223 -7.75 9.08 -9.95
N PHE A 224 -7.92 9.25 -11.27
CA PHE A 224 -7.35 8.35 -12.26
C PHE A 224 -5.82 8.30 -12.13
N GLY A 225 -5.29 7.11 -11.83
CA GLY A 225 -3.88 6.93 -11.47
C GLY A 225 -3.60 6.97 -9.96
N GLN A 226 -4.62 6.84 -9.10
CA GLN A 226 -4.41 6.63 -7.66
C GLN A 226 -3.54 5.40 -7.37
N SER A 227 -3.63 4.38 -8.24
CA SER A 227 -2.74 3.24 -8.30
C SER A 227 -2.45 2.88 -9.77
N VAL A 228 -1.28 2.33 -10.04
CA VAL A 228 -0.88 1.90 -11.39
C VAL A 228 -0.02 0.65 -11.30
N ALA A 229 -0.13 -0.24 -12.28
CA ALA A 229 0.79 -1.37 -12.45
C ALA A 229 0.96 -1.75 -13.93
N ILE A 230 2.09 -2.33 -14.30
CA ILE A 230 2.41 -2.77 -15.66
C ILE A 230 3.04 -4.16 -15.66
N PHE A 231 2.60 -5.03 -16.57
CA PHE A 231 3.23 -6.31 -16.85
C PHE A 231 3.33 -6.54 -18.35
N GLY A 232 4.57 -6.61 -18.85
CA GLY A 232 4.84 -6.67 -20.27
C GLY A 232 4.28 -5.44 -20.99
N ASN A 233 3.16 -5.64 -21.69
CA ASN A 233 2.46 -4.58 -22.42
C ASN A 233 1.12 -4.18 -21.79
N ASP A 234 0.63 -4.91 -20.79
CA ASP A 234 -0.65 -4.63 -20.17
C ASP A 234 -0.43 -3.65 -19.00
N ILE A 235 -1.20 -2.56 -19.01
CA ILE A 235 -1.20 -1.54 -17.96
C ILE A 235 -2.56 -1.62 -17.28
N ILE A 236 -2.57 -1.58 -15.95
CA ILE A 236 -3.77 -1.33 -15.16
C ILE A 236 -3.63 0.00 -14.41
N VAL A 237 -4.70 0.79 -14.46
CA VAL A 237 -4.79 2.09 -13.79
C VAL A 237 -6.00 2.09 -12.88
N GLY A 238 -5.78 2.26 -11.58
CA GLY A 238 -6.83 2.42 -10.59
C GLY A 238 -7.31 3.86 -10.46
N ALA A 239 -8.59 4.00 -10.12
CA ALA A 239 -9.29 5.24 -9.78
C ALA A 239 -10.21 4.97 -8.57
N SER A 240 -10.98 5.95 -8.09
CA SER A 240 -11.82 5.77 -6.90
C SER A 240 -12.75 4.56 -6.98
N ASP A 241 -13.59 4.46 -8.02
CA ASP A 241 -14.62 3.40 -8.07
C ASP A 241 -14.43 2.42 -9.23
N GLU A 242 -13.30 2.54 -9.94
CA GLU A 242 -13.06 1.88 -11.22
C GLU A 242 -11.57 1.56 -11.40
N ALA A 243 -11.28 0.58 -12.25
CA ALA A 243 -9.94 0.36 -12.77
C ALA A 243 -9.99 0.20 -14.30
N PHE A 244 -8.93 0.59 -14.98
CA PHE A 244 -8.88 0.64 -16.43
C PHE A 244 -7.70 -0.18 -16.91
N ILE A 245 -7.93 -1.02 -17.91
CA ILE A 245 -6.87 -1.77 -18.57
C ILE A 245 -6.57 -1.15 -19.93
N TYR A 246 -5.28 -0.95 -20.16
CA TYR A 246 -4.73 -0.52 -21.43
C TYR A 246 -3.69 -1.52 -21.91
N ASN A 247 -3.43 -1.52 -23.22
CA ASN A 247 -2.38 -2.34 -23.81
C ASN A 247 -1.47 -1.49 -24.69
N ILE A 248 -0.16 -1.67 -24.52
CA ILE A 248 0.85 -1.10 -25.39
C ILE A 248 0.93 -1.94 -26.67
N SER A 249 0.43 -1.35 -27.76
CA SER A 249 0.42 -1.96 -29.08
C SER A 249 1.78 -1.77 -29.76
N LYS A 250 2.52 -2.86 -29.94
CA LYS A 250 3.83 -2.86 -30.63
C LYS A 250 3.71 -2.53 -32.12
N ALA A 251 2.57 -2.84 -32.74
CA ALA A 251 2.38 -2.69 -34.19
C ALA A 251 2.37 -1.22 -34.63
N ASP A 252 1.81 -0.33 -33.81
CA ASP A 252 1.61 1.09 -34.13
C ASP A 252 2.23 2.03 -33.08
N SER A 253 2.93 1.49 -32.08
CA SER A 253 3.53 2.26 -30.99
C SER A 253 2.52 3.15 -30.25
N THR A 254 1.30 2.64 -30.06
CA THR A 254 0.23 3.34 -29.33
C THR A 254 -0.15 2.62 -28.04
N ILE A 255 -0.88 3.31 -27.16
CA ILE A 255 -1.57 2.71 -26.02
C ILE A 255 -3.06 2.68 -26.33
N LYS A 256 -3.65 1.48 -26.28
CA LYS A 256 -5.07 1.26 -26.58
C LYS A 256 -5.83 0.97 -25.31
N PHE A 257 -6.95 1.65 -25.11
CA PHE A 257 -7.93 1.29 -24.09
C PHE A 257 -8.49 -0.10 -24.41
N VAL A 258 -8.51 -0.98 -23.42
CA VAL A 258 -9.02 -2.35 -23.55
C VAL A 258 -10.39 -2.48 -22.90
N THR A 259 -10.49 -2.14 -21.62
CA THR A 259 -11.75 -2.22 -20.86
C THR A 259 -11.64 -1.44 -19.55
N ASN A 260 -12.78 -1.03 -19.01
CA ASN A 260 -12.92 -0.64 -17.61
C ASN A 260 -13.43 -1.85 -16.79
N LEU A 261 -13.05 -1.88 -15.52
CA LEU A 261 -13.40 -2.86 -14.51
C LEU A 261 -14.14 -2.10 -13.42
N LYS A 262 -15.35 -2.54 -13.08
CA LYS A 262 -16.20 -1.90 -12.07
C LYS A 262 -16.88 -2.98 -11.21
N GLN A 263 -17.17 -2.63 -9.96
CA GLN A 263 -18.05 -3.41 -9.09
C GLN A 263 -19.22 -2.55 -8.64
N LYS A 264 -20.40 -3.15 -8.52
CA LYS A 264 -21.58 -2.43 -8.03
C LYS A 264 -21.38 -2.08 -6.56
N ASN A 265 -21.75 -0.86 -6.18
CA ASN A 265 -21.71 -0.36 -4.79
C ASN A 265 -20.30 -0.34 -4.15
N SER A 266 -19.24 -0.31 -4.97
CA SER A 266 -17.88 -0.06 -4.47
C SER A 266 -17.68 1.42 -4.13
N LYS A 267 -16.86 1.70 -3.12
CA LYS A 267 -16.42 3.06 -2.75
C LYS A 267 -14.93 3.34 -2.98
N ASN A 268 -14.14 2.28 -3.14
CA ASN A 268 -12.70 2.36 -3.35
C ASN A 268 -12.20 1.09 -4.06
N PHE A 269 -12.59 0.93 -5.33
CA PHE A 269 -12.27 -0.24 -6.16
C PHE A 269 -10.82 -0.14 -6.66
N GLY A 270 -10.49 0.88 -7.45
CA GLY A 270 -9.13 1.08 -7.97
C GLY A 270 -8.13 1.64 -6.96
N GLY A 271 -8.38 1.49 -5.65
CA GLY A 271 -7.53 2.01 -4.60
C GLY A 271 -6.10 1.46 -4.62
N GLU A 272 -5.94 0.18 -4.93
CA GLU A 272 -4.65 -0.46 -5.23
C GLU A 272 -4.86 -1.54 -6.30
N VAL A 273 -3.91 -1.64 -7.24
CA VAL A 273 -3.94 -2.58 -8.36
C VAL A 273 -2.60 -3.30 -8.50
N ALA A 274 -2.65 -4.52 -9.00
CA ALA A 274 -1.47 -5.27 -9.46
C ALA A 274 -1.81 -6.05 -10.73
N ILE A 275 -0.81 -6.38 -11.53
CA ILE A 275 -0.99 -7.17 -12.75
C ILE A 275 0.19 -8.10 -12.97
N VAL A 276 -0.08 -9.37 -13.28
CA VAL A 276 0.95 -10.38 -13.56
C VAL A 276 0.42 -11.38 -14.57
N ASN A 277 1.22 -11.73 -15.57
CA ASN A 277 0.82 -12.67 -16.62
C ASN A 277 -0.52 -12.27 -17.27
N ASN A 278 -1.55 -13.09 -17.08
CA ASN A 278 -2.92 -12.86 -17.55
C ASN A 278 -3.89 -12.59 -16.40
N TYR A 279 -3.42 -12.13 -15.24
CA TYR A 279 -4.22 -11.83 -14.07
C TYR A 279 -4.05 -10.36 -13.65
N ALA A 280 -5.16 -9.72 -13.34
CA ALA A 280 -5.22 -8.37 -12.80
C ALA A 280 -5.94 -8.42 -11.45
N PHE A 281 -5.38 -7.74 -10.46
CA PHE A 281 -5.88 -7.66 -9.11
C PHE A 281 -6.33 -6.24 -8.85
N VAL A 282 -7.56 -6.09 -8.35
CA VAL A 282 -8.13 -4.78 -8.04
C VAL A 282 -8.73 -4.87 -6.66
N THR A 283 -8.35 -3.94 -5.79
CA THR A 283 -8.94 -3.83 -4.47
C THR A 283 -10.45 -3.59 -4.57
N ASN A 284 -11.22 -3.91 -3.55
CA ASN A 284 -12.61 -3.50 -3.44
C ASN A 284 -12.89 -3.22 -1.97
N LYS A 285 -12.91 -1.92 -1.64
CA LYS A 285 -13.17 -1.44 -0.29
C LYS A 285 -14.50 -0.69 -0.25
N ASN A 286 -15.48 -1.20 0.50
CA ASN A 286 -16.74 -0.47 0.78
C ASN A 286 -16.73 0.19 2.16
N SER A 287 -15.70 -0.08 2.97
CA SER A 287 -15.33 0.70 4.14
C SER A 287 -14.78 2.06 3.69
N ILE A 288 -15.47 3.14 4.08
CA ILE A 288 -14.90 4.48 4.01
C ILE A 288 -13.88 4.53 5.16
N PRO A 289 -12.57 4.71 4.92
CA PRO A 289 -11.71 5.18 6.00
C PRO A 289 -12.33 6.50 6.46
N PRO A 290 -12.69 6.66 7.75
CA PRO A 290 -13.40 7.85 8.20
C PRO A 290 -12.68 9.11 7.68
N TYR A 291 -13.41 9.92 6.92
CA TYR A 291 -12.89 11.11 6.26
C TYR A 291 -12.65 12.16 7.34
N PHE A 292 -11.41 12.35 7.77
CA PHE A 292 -11.08 13.43 8.69
C PHE A 292 -10.94 14.71 7.87
N GLY A 293 -11.81 15.67 8.15
CA GLY A 293 -11.59 17.04 7.72
C GLY A 293 -10.19 17.48 8.15
N SER A 294 -9.57 18.32 7.33
CA SER A 294 -8.23 18.93 7.42
C SER A 294 -7.76 19.53 8.76
N ASN A 295 -8.54 19.40 9.83
CA ASN A 295 -8.29 20.04 11.12
C ASN A 295 -7.98 19.04 12.24
N ILE A 296 -7.84 17.74 11.93
CA ILE A 296 -7.26 16.78 12.85
C ILE A 296 -5.80 16.61 12.43
N PRO A 297 -4.83 17.01 13.27
CA PRO A 297 -3.42 16.79 12.97
C PRO A 297 -3.23 15.31 12.67
N GLU A 298 -2.57 14.97 11.56
CA GLU A 298 -2.19 13.60 11.21
C GLU A 298 -1.28 12.93 12.27
N THR A 299 -0.99 13.62 13.38
CA THR A 299 0.07 13.30 14.33
C THR A 299 -0.37 12.91 15.74
N ASP A 300 -1.59 13.15 16.21
CA ASP A 300 -1.83 13.12 17.69
C ASP A 300 -3.08 12.38 18.20
N SER A 301 -3.71 11.50 17.43
CA SER A 301 -4.86 10.71 17.91
C SER A 301 -4.83 9.25 17.44
N ILE A 302 -5.05 8.33 18.37
CA ILE A 302 -5.17 6.88 18.16
C ILE A 302 -6.64 6.51 17.98
N PHE A 303 -6.90 5.62 17.02
CA PHE A 303 -8.20 4.95 16.90
C PHE A 303 -8.17 3.68 17.72
N SER A 304 -9.07 3.55 18.71
CA SER A 304 -9.46 2.24 19.18
C SER A 304 -10.88 1.93 18.78
N MET A 305 -11.10 0.67 18.44
CA MET A 305 -12.42 0.10 18.38
C MET A 305 -12.66 -0.63 19.69
N PHE A 306 -13.67 -0.23 20.45
CA PHE A 306 -14.21 -1.09 21.49
C PHE A 306 -15.40 -1.86 20.94
N ILE A 307 -15.36 -3.17 21.07
CA ILE A 307 -16.57 -3.98 20.99
C ILE A 307 -16.88 -4.41 22.41
N ALA A 308 -17.76 -3.70 23.10
CA ALA A 308 -18.40 -4.21 24.30
C ALA A 308 -19.65 -3.40 24.66
N ASN A 309 -20.81 -4.00 24.41
CA ASN A 309 -21.82 -4.07 25.45
C ASN A 309 -22.33 -5.52 25.53
N GLU A 310 -22.89 -5.90 26.68
CA GLU A 310 -23.31 -7.27 27.06
C GLU A 310 -24.32 -7.90 26.08
N ASN A 311 -24.86 -7.06 25.18
CA ASN A 311 -25.82 -7.41 24.13
C ASN A 311 -25.19 -7.50 22.72
N GLY A 312 -23.86 -7.44 22.58
CA GLY A 312 -23.14 -7.65 21.31
C GLY A 312 -22.97 -6.43 20.41
N GLY A 313 -22.96 -5.22 20.97
CA GLY A 313 -22.72 -3.96 20.28
C GLY A 313 -21.26 -3.51 20.24
N ALA A 314 -20.96 -2.66 19.26
CA ALA A 314 -19.65 -2.08 19.02
C ALA A 314 -19.73 -0.55 18.93
N SER A 315 -18.77 0.12 19.57
CA SER A 315 -18.62 1.58 19.58
C SER A 315 -17.22 1.95 19.11
N MET A 316 -17.13 2.87 18.16
CA MET A 316 -15.86 3.43 17.72
C MET A 316 -15.47 4.56 18.68
N VAL A 317 -14.22 4.58 19.15
CA VAL A 317 -13.74 5.58 20.08
C VAL A 317 -12.47 6.23 19.53
N LEU A 318 -12.44 7.57 19.57
CA LEU A 318 -11.20 8.32 19.43
C LEU A 318 -10.47 8.31 20.78
N ILE A 319 -9.23 7.82 20.79
CA ILE A 319 -8.35 7.95 21.95
C ILE A 319 -7.27 8.98 21.62
N PRO A 320 -7.21 10.11 22.33
CA PRO A 320 -6.07 11.02 22.26
C PRO A 320 -4.74 10.32 22.59
N ASN A 321 -3.64 10.66 21.91
CA ASN A 321 -2.34 10.00 22.12
C ASN A 321 -1.86 10.04 23.58
N ASP A 322 -2.14 11.11 24.30
CA ASP A 322 -1.76 11.28 25.71
C ASP A 322 -2.45 10.26 26.64
N VAL A 323 -3.61 9.75 26.27
CA VAL A 323 -4.32 8.69 27.01
C VAL A 323 -3.65 7.33 26.81
N VAL A 324 -3.14 7.06 25.60
CA VAL A 324 -2.38 5.81 25.32
C VAL A 324 -1.00 5.84 25.98
N GLU A 325 -0.36 7.01 26.07
CA GLU A 325 0.88 7.15 26.84
C GLU A 325 0.68 6.96 28.35
N LYS A 326 -0.48 7.34 28.90
CA LYS A 326 -0.84 7.07 30.30
C LYS A 326 -1.03 5.56 30.57
N GLU A 327 -1.56 4.80 29.62
CA GLU A 327 -1.69 3.33 29.72
C GLU A 327 -0.31 2.63 29.82
N LYS A 328 0.68 3.09 29.04
CA LYS A 328 2.07 2.58 29.12
C LYS A 328 2.68 2.72 30.52
N ASN A 329 2.14 3.62 31.34
CA ASN A 329 2.56 3.85 32.73
C ASN A 329 1.69 3.12 33.78
N GLY A 330 0.82 2.19 33.37
CA GLY A 330 0.09 1.28 34.27
C GLY A 330 -1.26 1.79 34.80
N VAL A 331 -1.95 2.67 34.06
CA VAL A 331 -3.30 3.13 34.43
C VAL A 331 -4.36 2.08 34.03
N SER A 332 -5.32 1.81 34.92
CA SER A 332 -6.36 0.77 34.77
C SER A 332 -7.38 1.04 33.65
N ASP A 333 -7.89 -0.04 33.03
CA ASP A 333 -8.96 -0.10 32.01
C ASP A 333 -10.20 0.79 32.28
N GLU A 334 -10.44 1.16 33.54
CA GLU A 334 -11.60 1.95 33.96
C GLU A 334 -11.48 3.45 33.61
N LEU A 335 -10.28 4.04 33.67
CA LEU A 335 -10.05 5.45 33.27
C LEU A 335 -10.14 5.60 31.74
N PHE A 336 -9.68 4.57 31.03
CA PHE A 336 -9.71 4.44 29.56
C PHE A 336 -11.13 4.51 28.98
N ARG A 337 -12.12 3.96 29.70
CA ARG A 337 -13.55 4.03 29.32
C ARG A 337 -14.19 5.39 29.58
N GLN A 338 -13.63 6.20 30.47
CA GLN A 338 -14.19 7.50 30.85
C GLN A 338 -13.71 8.64 29.94
N GLU A 339 -12.47 8.57 29.44
CA GLU A 339 -11.88 9.61 28.57
C GLU A 339 -12.05 9.33 27.05
N ALA A 340 -12.61 8.16 26.72
CA ALA A 340 -13.04 7.75 25.39
C ALA A 340 -14.13 8.68 24.82
N ILE A 341 -13.92 9.28 23.65
CA ILE A 341 -14.99 9.99 22.93
C ILE A 341 -15.78 8.98 22.08
N PRO A 342 -17.04 8.66 22.41
CA PRO A 342 -17.84 7.74 21.62
C PRO A 342 -18.23 8.38 20.27
N VAL A 343 -17.85 7.74 19.17
CA VAL A 343 -18.11 8.24 17.81
C VAL A 343 -19.40 7.64 17.25
N TYR A 344 -19.79 6.42 17.65
CA TYR A 344 -21.06 5.79 17.27
C TYR A 344 -21.53 4.78 18.31
N ASP A 345 -22.84 4.77 18.58
CA ASP A 345 -23.50 3.80 19.46
C ASP A 345 -24.74 3.25 18.74
N SER A 346 -24.62 2.14 17.99
CA SER A 346 -25.79 1.31 17.63
C SER A 346 -25.44 -0.07 17.07
N ILE A 347 -26.03 -1.09 17.70
CA ILE A 347 -25.99 -2.52 17.37
C ILE A 347 -26.66 -2.82 16.00
N SER A 348 -27.59 -1.97 15.57
CA SER A 348 -28.34 -2.12 14.33
C SER A 348 -27.53 -1.82 13.07
N ALA A 349 -26.44 -1.03 13.16
CA ALA A 349 -25.56 -0.72 12.03
C ALA A 349 -24.60 -1.86 11.68
N TYR A 350 -24.26 -2.74 12.65
CA TYR A 350 -23.27 -3.82 12.45
C TYR A 350 -23.83 -5.05 11.75
N LYS A 351 -25.14 -5.33 11.85
CA LYS A 351 -25.78 -6.40 11.06
C LYS A 351 -25.84 -6.09 9.56
N GLN A 352 -25.56 -4.84 9.15
CA GLN A 352 -25.59 -4.35 7.77
C GLN A 352 -24.20 -3.93 7.24
N LEU A 353 -23.12 -4.08 8.00
CA LEU A 353 -21.76 -3.90 7.48
C LEU A 353 -21.40 -5.13 6.64
N GLU A 354 -21.90 -5.14 5.40
CA GLU A 354 -21.49 -6.07 4.37
C GLU A 354 -19.96 -6.05 4.27
N PHE A 355 -19.35 -7.19 4.61
CA PHE A 355 -17.93 -7.51 4.52
C PHE A 355 -17.33 -6.97 3.22
N SER A 356 -16.44 -5.98 3.29
CA SER A 356 -16.08 -5.25 2.07
C SER A 356 -14.65 -4.77 2.04
N GLU A 357 -13.72 -5.64 2.39
CA GLU A 357 -12.32 -5.47 2.01
C GLU A 357 -11.87 -6.77 1.33
N GLU A 358 -11.89 -6.75 0.01
CA GLU A 358 -11.59 -7.90 -0.84
C GLU A 358 -10.71 -7.48 -2.00
N VAL A 359 -10.11 -8.44 -2.69
CA VAL A 359 -9.37 -8.19 -3.93
C VAL A 359 -10.03 -9.00 -5.04
N ILE A 360 -10.55 -8.30 -6.05
CA ILE A 360 -11.17 -8.92 -7.22
C ILE A 360 -10.07 -9.27 -8.22
N VAL A 361 -10.09 -10.52 -8.69
CA VAL A 361 -9.18 -11.02 -9.71
C VAL A 361 -9.91 -11.09 -11.03
N TYR A 362 -9.33 -10.48 -12.06
CA TYR A 362 -9.74 -10.62 -13.44
C TYR A 362 -8.70 -11.44 -14.20
N LYS A 363 -9.16 -12.30 -15.11
CA LYS A 363 -8.29 -13.11 -15.96
C LYS A 363 -8.49 -12.74 -17.43
N LYS A 364 -7.40 -12.51 -18.13
CA LYS A 364 -7.36 -12.32 -19.58
C LYS A 364 -7.45 -13.67 -20.28
N ASN A 365 -8.44 -13.83 -21.14
CA ASN A 365 -8.59 -15.02 -21.98
C ASN A 365 -7.74 -14.93 -23.27
N ASN A 366 -7.75 -16.00 -24.07
CA ASN A 366 -6.97 -16.07 -25.32
C ASN A 366 -7.41 -15.03 -26.38
N ASN A 367 -8.59 -14.44 -26.24
CA ASN A 367 -9.09 -13.38 -27.12
C ASN A 367 -8.79 -11.97 -26.57
N ASN A 368 -7.88 -11.86 -25.59
CA ASN A 368 -7.51 -10.61 -24.90
C ASN A 368 -8.67 -9.92 -24.18
N VAL A 369 -9.71 -10.66 -23.80
CA VAL A 369 -10.83 -10.15 -23.01
C VAL A 369 -10.60 -10.47 -21.53
N TRP A 370 -10.67 -9.43 -20.70
CA TRP A 370 -10.59 -9.55 -19.24
C TRP A 370 -11.97 -9.86 -18.67
N LYS A 371 -12.07 -10.88 -17.82
CA LYS A 371 -13.32 -11.26 -17.14
C LYS A 371 -13.05 -11.50 -15.66
N TYR A 372 -14.08 -11.28 -14.84
CA TYR A 372 -14.07 -11.72 -13.44
C TYR A 372 -13.65 -13.19 -13.38
N HIS A 373 -12.71 -13.50 -12.50
CA HIS A 373 -12.16 -14.84 -12.33
C HIS A 373 -12.44 -15.37 -10.92
N GLN A 374 -12.12 -14.59 -9.88
CA GLN A 374 -12.37 -14.95 -8.49
C GLN A 374 -12.26 -13.73 -7.58
N THR A 375 -12.61 -13.92 -6.32
CA THR A 375 -12.37 -12.92 -5.26
C THR A 375 -11.43 -13.49 -4.21
N LEU A 376 -10.44 -12.69 -3.79
CA LEU A 376 -9.54 -13.01 -2.69
C LEU A 376 -10.05 -12.38 -1.39
N TYR A 377 -9.92 -13.15 -0.32
CA TYR A 377 -10.32 -12.76 1.02
C TYR A 377 -9.17 -13.01 1.99
N SER A 378 -9.08 -12.19 3.04
CA SER A 378 -8.38 -12.61 4.26
C SER A 378 -9.06 -13.88 4.81
N ASN A 379 -8.33 -14.68 5.59
CA ASN A 379 -8.81 -15.97 6.08
C ASN A 379 -10.12 -15.89 6.89
N ARG A 380 -10.43 -14.74 7.51
CA ARG A 380 -11.60 -14.58 8.38
C ARG A 380 -12.46 -13.33 8.10
N ARG A 381 -12.12 -12.53 7.07
CA ARG A 381 -12.89 -11.36 6.59
C ARG A 381 -13.27 -10.42 7.74
N THR A 382 -12.27 -9.85 8.37
CA THR A 382 -12.42 -8.95 9.52
C THR A 382 -12.78 -7.55 9.05
N PRO A 383 -13.76 -6.88 9.67
CA PRO A 383 -13.95 -5.46 9.46
C PRO A 383 -12.68 -4.67 9.83
N PHE A 384 -12.34 -3.67 9.02
CA PHE A 384 -11.26 -2.69 9.30
C PHE A 384 -9.85 -3.28 9.42
N GLU A 385 -9.58 -4.46 8.84
CA GLU A 385 -8.19 -4.96 8.77
C GLU A 385 -7.37 -4.28 7.66
N PHE A 386 -8.04 -3.52 6.80
CA PHE A 386 -7.55 -2.86 5.59
C PHE A 386 -6.95 -3.84 4.58
N PHE A 387 -7.59 -5.00 4.39
CA PHE A 387 -7.17 -5.96 3.37
C PHE A 387 -7.18 -5.31 1.98
N GLY A 388 -6.11 -5.54 1.20
CA GLY A 388 -5.91 -4.83 -0.07
C GLY A 388 -5.36 -3.42 0.13
N ASN A 389 -4.69 -3.11 1.24
CA ASN A 389 -3.97 -1.84 1.38
C ASN A 389 -2.78 -1.73 0.42
N SER A 390 -2.06 -2.83 0.28
CA SER A 390 -0.97 -2.99 -0.67
C SER A 390 -1.12 -4.33 -1.35
N ILE A 391 -0.79 -4.39 -2.64
CA ILE A 391 -0.83 -5.61 -3.44
C ILE A 391 0.42 -5.64 -4.30
N ASP A 392 1.10 -6.78 -4.34
CA ASP A 392 2.14 -7.03 -5.31
C ASP A 392 2.07 -8.47 -5.81
N ALA A 393 2.42 -8.70 -7.07
CA ALA A 393 2.29 -10.01 -7.69
C ALA A 393 3.43 -10.28 -8.68
N LYS A 394 4.05 -11.45 -8.52
CA LYS A 394 5.12 -11.93 -9.38
C LYS A 394 4.99 -13.43 -9.61
N ASP A 395 5.16 -13.84 -10.86
CA ASP A 395 5.03 -15.22 -11.32
C ASP A 395 3.71 -15.87 -10.87
N SER A 396 3.77 -16.76 -9.87
CA SER A 396 2.63 -17.51 -9.31
C SER A 396 2.31 -17.09 -7.88
N ILE A 397 2.84 -15.96 -7.41
CA ILE A 397 2.65 -15.41 -6.07
C ILE A 397 1.94 -14.05 -6.16
N CYS A 398 0.93 -13.86 -5.34
CA CYS A 398 0.30 -12.57 -5.08
C CYS A 398 0.28 -12.34 -3.56
N VAL A 399 0.74 -11.18 -3.13
CA VAL A 399 0.79 -10.79 -1.73
C VAL A 399 -0.15 -9.62 -1.51
N VAL A 400 -0.97 -9.71 -0.46
CA VAL A 400 -1.92 -8.66 -0.09
C VAL A 400 -1.66 -8.22 1.35
N GLY A 401 -1.37 -6.93 1.54
CA GLY A 401 -1.18 -6.31 2.85
C GLY A 401 -2.50 -5.90 3.50
N ALA A 402 -2.55 -6.03 4.84
CA ALA A 402 -3.66 -5.63 5.69
C ALA A 402 -3.09 -5.04 7.00
N PHE A 403 -2.84 -3.72 6.99
CA PHE A 403 -2.05 -3.07 8.05
C PHE A 403 -2.69 -3.06 9.44
N SER A 404 -3.94 -3.50 9.56
CA SER A 404 -4.70 -3.55 10.82
C SER A 404 -5.29 -4.94 11.06
N SER A 405 -4.74 -6.00 10.45
CA SER A 405 -5.24 -7.36 10.67
C SER A 405 -4.93 -7.87 12.09
N PRO A 406 -5.89 -8.50 12.80
CA PRO A 406 -5.66 -9.21 14.05
C PRO A 406 -4.98 -10.57 13.86
N ILE A 407 -4.29 -11.08 14.89
CA ILE A 407 -3.82 -12.48 14.94
C ILE A 407 -4.95 -13.41 15.34
N THR A 408 -5.59 -13.11 16.47
CA THR A 408 -6.75 -13.79 17.03
C THR A 408 -7.87 -12.79 17.24
N TYR A 409 -9.11 -13.29 17.24
CA TYR A 409 -10.33 -12.49 17.34
C TYR A 409 -10.80 -12.40 18.79
N GLU A 410 -9.85 -12.55 19.72
CA GLU A 410 -10.13 -12.61 21.15
C GLU A 410 -10.03 -11.21 21.74
N PHE A 411 -11.12 -10.81 22.39
CA PHE A 411 -11.52 -9.44 22.69
C PHE A 411 -10.63 -8.68 23.69
N ASN A 412 -9.67 -9.35 24.33
CA ASN A 412 -8.86 -8.80 25.43
C ASN A 412 -7.35 -8.83 25.16
N ASN A 413 -6.92 -8.86 23.89
CA ASN A 413 -5.50 -8.89 23.57
C ASN A 413 -5.05 -7.55 22.94
N ALA A 414 -4.21 -6.80 23.67
CA ALA A 414 -3.62 -5.52 23.22
C ALA A 414 -2.88 -5.62 21.86
N ASN A 415 -2.58 -6.83 21.39
CA ASN A 415 -1.93 -7.11 20.11
C ASN A 415 -2.90 -7.26 18.93
N ALA A 416 -4.19 -6.92 19.09
CA ALA A 416 -5.24 -7.21 18.10
C ALA A 416 -5.14 -6.46 16.76
N TYR A 417 -4.26 -5.47 16.59
CA TYR A 417 -4.21 -4.68 15.33
C TYR A 417 -2.78 -4.37 14.86
N ALA A 418 -1.86 -5.33 15.02
CA ALA A 418 -0.47 -5.16 14.56
C ALA A 418 -0.31 -5.24 13.03
N GLY A 419 -1.31 -5.78 12.31
CA GLY A 419 -1.24 -5.98 10.86
C GLY A 419 -0.83 -7.39 10.45
N ALA A 420 -1.03 -7.70 9.15
CA ALA A 420 -0.62 -8.94 8.51
C ALA A 420 -0.41 -8.75 6.99
N ALA A 421 0.23 -9.73 6.36
CA ALA A 421 0.24 -9.89 4.90
C ALA A 421 -0.21 -11.32 4.54
N PHE A 422 -0.90 -11.45 3.41
CA PHE A 422 -1.51 -12.70 2.98
C PHE A 422 -0.91 -13.13 1.66
N VAL A 423 -0.44 -14.37 1.58
CA VAL A 423 0.20 -14.93 0.39
C VAL A 423 -0.76 -15.87 -0.32
N PHE A 424 -1.05 -15.55 -1.56
CA PHE A 424 -1.86 -16.36 -2.47
C PHE A 424 -0.97 -16.99 -3.53
N GLU A 425 -1.11 -18.31 -3.69
CA GLU A 425 -0.37 -19.09 -4.67
C GLU A 425 -1.31 -19.54 -5.79
N LEU A 426 -0.90 -19.31 -7.04
CA LEU A 426 -1.63 -19.76 -8.21
C LEU A 426 -1.55 -21.29 -8.33
N GLN A 427 -2.72 -21.93 -8.32
CA GLN A 427 -2.87 -23.38 -8.41
C GLN A 427 -2.94 -23.83 -9.88
N LYS A 428 -2.77 -25.14 -10.11
CA LYS A 428 -2.79 -25.74 -11.46
C LYS A 428 -4.13 -25.57 -12.19
N ASP A 429 -5.22 -25.44 -11.45
CA ASP A 429 -6.56 -25.16 -11.99
C ASP A 429 -6.74 -23.67 -12.40
N GLY A 430 -5.74 -22.84 -12.14
CA GLY A 430 -5.73 -21.42 -12.44
C GLY A 430 -6.41 -20.54 -11.40
N PHE A 431 -6.78 -21.07 -10.23
CA PHE A 431 -7.29 -20.30 -9.10
C PHE A 431 -6.17 -19.94 -8.12
N TRP A 432 -6.30 -18.80 -7.44
CA TRP A 432 -5.35 -18.41 -6.39
C TRP A 432 -5.86 -18.88 -5.03
N LYS A 433 -5.03 -19.65 -4.33
CA LYS A 433 -5.33 -20.18 -2.99
C LYS A 433 -4.53 -19.40 -1.95
N LEU A 434 -5.20 -18.97 -0.88
CA LEU A 434 -4.50 -18.44 0.30
C LEU A 434 -3.70 -19.56 0.97
N THR A 435 -2.37 -19.45 1.00
CA THR A 435 -1.49 -20.48 1.58
C THR A 435 -0.83 -20.03 2.87
N LYS A 436 -0.51 -18.74 3.00
CA LYS A 436 0.21 -18.22 4.17
C LYS A 436 -0.39 -16.90 4.69
N LYS A 437 -0.36 -16.71 6.00
CA LYS A 437 -0.54 -15.44 6.70
C LYS A 437 0.78 -15.09 7.39
N LEU A 438 1.41 -14.00 6.95
CA LEU A 438 2.67 -13.50 7.48
C LEU A 438 2.39 -12.50 8.59
N ILE A 439 3.08 -12.65 9.72
CA ILE A 439 2.99 -11.77 10.90
C ILE A 439 4.37 -11.56 11.52
N PRO A 440 4.65 -10.42 12.17
CA PRO A 440 5.91 -10.26 12.89
C PRO A 440 5.95 -11.16 14.14
N LYS A 441 7.14 -11.65 14.50
CA LYS A 441 7.37 -12.51 15.68
C LYS A 441 6.83 -11.89 16.97
N LYS A 442 7.15 -10.60 17.18
CA LYS A 442 6.58 -9.77 18.25
C LYS A 442 5.59 -8.82 17.61
N ARG A 443 4.31 -9.01 17.92
CA ARG A 443 3.23 -8.16 17.41
C ARG A 443 3.08 -6.97 18.35
N GLU A 444 3.30 -5.78 17.82
CA GLU A 444 3.07 -4.53 18.54
C GLU A 444 1.94 -3.76 17.88
N TYR A 445 1.09 -3.15 18.72
CA TYR A 445 -0.06 -2.38 18.30
C TYR A 445 0.34 -1.26 17.34
N TRP A 446 -0.39 -1.10 16.24
CA TRP A 446 -0.26 0.01 15.29
C TRP A 446 1.09 0.19 14.59
N THR A 447 1.94 -0.83 14.58
CA THR A 447 3.17 -0.83 13.78
C THR A 447 2.94 -0.79 12.27
N LYS A 448 1.70 -1.02 11.83
CA LYS A 448 1.23 -1.03 10.42
C LYS A 448 1.93 -2.08 9.57
N PHE A 449 2.19 -3.26 10.13
CA PHE A 449 2.72 -4.37 9.35
C PHE A 449 1.78 -4.74 8.20
N GLY A 450 2.27 -4.72 6.96
CA GLY A 450 1.43 -4.89 5.76
C GLY A 450 1.01 -3.56 5.13
N PHE A 451 1.58 -2.44 5.58
CA PHE A 451 1.40 -1.14 4.93
C PHE A 451 1.88 -1.20 3.48
N SER A 452 3.09 -1.71 3.26
CA SER A 452 3.67 -1.99 1.95
C SER A 452 4.06 -3.47 1.85
N VAL A 453 3.93 -4.04 0.66
CA VAL A 453 4.35 -5.42 0.36
C VAL A 453 5.05 -5.46 -0.98
N ALA A 454 5.99 -6.40 -1.13
CA ALA A 454 6.62 -6.73 -2.40
C ALA A 454 7.01 -8.22 -2.46
N THR A 455 7.04 -8.80 -3.65
CA THR A 455 7.47 -10.18 -3.89
C THR A 455 8.26 -10.35 -5.19
N ASP A 456 9.31 -11.15 -5.13
CA ASP A 456 10.06 -11.60 -6.31
C ASP A 456 9.63 -13.02 -6.77
N GLY A 457 8.50 -13.52 -6.24
CA GLY A 457 7.99 -14.87 -6.47
C GLY A 457 8.67 -15.97 -5.64
N LYS A 458 9.77 -15.66 -4.93
CA LYS A 458 10.49 -16.58 -4.04
C LYS A 458 10.50 -16.12 -2.58
N SER A 459 10.29 -14.83 -2.37
CA SER A 459 10.29 -14.19 -1.07
C SER A 459 9.25 -13.08 -1.02
N VAL A 460 8.97 -12.61 0.19
CA VAL A 460 8.08 -11.48 0.46
C VAL A 460 8.78 -10.52 1.41
N VAL A 461 8.69 -9.23 1.09
CA VAL A 461 9.06 -8.14 2.00
C VAL A 461 7.79 -7.43 2.43
N VAL A 462 7.67 -7.18 3.73
CA VAL A 462 6.54 -6.47 4.33
C VAL A 462 7.01 -5.28 5.14
N GLY A 463 6.50 -4.09 4.83
CA GLY A 463 6.80 -2.88 5.58
C GLY A 463 5.91 -2.70 6.80
N SER A 464 6.51 -2.16 7.86
CA SER A 464 5.89 -1.82 9.13
C SER A 464 6.37 -0.43 9.56
N ARG A 465 5.81 0.61 8.91
CA ARG A 465 6.37 1.97 8.95
C ARG A 465 6.33 2.66 10.32
N PHE A 466 5.56 2.12 11.27
CA PHE A 466 5.43 2.63 12.65
C PHE A 466 5.99 1.64 13.67
N ASP A 467 6.85 0.72 13.22
CA ASP A 467 7.57 -0.14 14.14
C ASP A 467 8.56 0.67 14.98
N ASN A 468 8.43 0.53 16.30
CA ASN A 468 9.22 1.29 17.25
C ASN A 468 10.45 0.54 17.72
N THR A 469 10.62 -0.75 17.41
CA THR A 469 11.71 -1.56 17.92
C THR A 469 12.82 -1.80 16.91
N ASP A 470 14.04 -2.03 17.41
CA ASP A 470 15.16 -2.44 16.58
C ASP A 470 15.00 -3.90 16.09
N LYS A 471 16.02 -4.40 15.38
CA LYS A 471 16.06 -5.79 14.88
C LYS A 471 15.98 -6.86 15.98
N ASN A 472 16.30 -6.51 17.23
CA ASN A 472 16.26 -7.42 18.37
C ASN A 472 14.95 -7.31 19.17
N TYR A 473 14.06 -6.39 18.81
CA TYR A 473 12.80 -6.09 19.48
C TYR A 473 12.94 -5.41 20.86
N ASP A 474 14.09 -4.77 21.11
CA ASP A 474 14.46 -4.21 22.41
C ASP A 474 14.43 -2.68 22.43
N ALA A 475 15.24 -2.04 21.58
CA ALA A 475 15.40 -0.58 21.63
C ALA A 475 14.19 0.14 21.02
N HIS A 476 13.52 0.99 21.81
CA HIS A 476 12.37 1.78 21.35
C HIS A 476 12.78 3.15 20.77
N LEU A 477 12.32 3.46 19.56
CA LEU A 477 12.45 4.76 18.90
C LEU A 477 11.19 4.99 18.05
N ASN A 478 10.46 6.07 18.33
CA ASN A 478 9.13 6.30 17.75
C ASN A 478 9.18 6.38 16.23
N ASP A 479 8.29 5.65 15.57
CA ASP A 479 8.03 5.64 14.13
C ASP A 479 9.30 5.54 13.28
N ALA A 480 10.32 4.87 13.81
CA ALA A 480 11.56 4.61 13.09
C ALA A 480 11.30 3.64 11.92
N GLY A 481 10.36 2.72 12.11
CA GLY A 481 9.91 1.76 11.12
C GLY A 481 10.82 0.53 10.97
N ALA A 482 10.28 -0.51 10.36
CA ALA A 482 10.97 -1.77 10.06
C ALA A 482 10.45 -2.39 8.77
N VAL A 483 11.22 -3.31 8.20
CA VAL A 483 10.74 -4.25 7.18
C VAL A 483 11.02 -5.69 7.60
N TYR A 484 10.21 -6.60 7.10
CA TYR A 484 10.25 -8.01 7.44
C TYR A 484 10.38 -8.84 6.17
N PHE A 485 11.40 -9.69 6.12
CA PHE A 485 11.65 -10.58 4.99
C PHE A 485 11.23 -12.01 5.32
N TYR A 486 10.47 -12.62 4.41
CA TYR A 486 9.99 -13.99 4.48
C TYR A 486 10.42 -14.76 3.22
N PRO A 487 11.28 -15.79 3.34
CA PRO A 487 11.44 -16.75 2.25
C PRO A 487 10.15 -17.57 2.10
N LEU A 488 9.72 -17.83 0.86
CA LEU A 488 8.53 -18.66 0.58
C LEU A 488 8.85 -20.13 0.31
N LYS A 489 10.14 -20.48 0.25
CA LYS A 489 10.67 -21.82 0.02
C LYS A 489 11.66 -22.22 1.09
#